data_AF-M8BV10-F1
#
_entry.id   AF-M8BV10-F1
#
_cell.length_a   1.000
_cell.length_b   1.000
_cell.length_c   1.000
_cell.angle_alpha   90.00
_cell.angle_beta   90.00
_cell.angle_gamma   90.00
#
_symmetry.space_group_name_H-M   'P 1'
#
loop_
_entity.id
_entity.type
_entity.pdbx_description
1 polymer ?
#
loop_
_entity_poly.entity_id
_entity_poly.type
_entity_poly.pdbx_seq_one_letter_code
_entity_poly.pdbx_strand_id
1 'polypeptide(L)'
;MELTWRAKTVGPTLPSFYLNDDRLPSNKSYGFNLFGSDAPCMDWLEKQSISSVVLVSYGTFSNYDAAQLEELGNGICNSGKSFIWVVRSNEAHKLSEELRKKCEKNGLIVSWCPQLEVLAHKAIESAWGMGVRVRKSESGSLRSAEVERCIREVMDGERKDDYKRNAMKWMQKAKEAMQEGGSSDKHIVEFAAKYSSI
;
A
#
# COMPACT_ATOMS: atom_id res chain seq x y z
N MET A 1 -15.86 2.05 -25.50
CA MET A 1 -15.25 3.14 -24.70
C MET A 1 -14.53 4.16 -25.57
N GLU A 2 -13.59 3.78 -26.43
CA GLU A 2 -12.89 4.75 -27.30
C GLU A 2 -13.83 5.48 -28.28
N LEU A 3 -14.75 4.77 -28.95
CA LEU A 3 -15.66 5.37 -29.93
C LEU A 3 -16.74 6.28 -29.32
N THR A 4 -17.01 6.14 -28.02
CA THR A 4 -18.08 6.90 -27.33
C THR A 4 -17.50 8.04 -26.49
N TRP A 5 -16.43 7.78 -25.75
CA TRP A 5 -15.87 8.71 -24.76
C TRP A 5 -14.51 9.27 -25.15
N ARG A 6 -13.84 8.67 -26.15
CA ARG A 6 -12.46 9.00 -26.57
C ARG A 6 -11.47 8.99 -25.40
N ALA A 7 -11.77 8.24 -24.35
CA ALA A 7 -10.92 8.11 -23.17
C ALA A 7 -9.66 7.32 -23.53
N LYS A 8 -8.50 7.85 -23.11
CA LYS A 8 -7.19 7.25 -23.31
C LYS A 8 -6.57 6.87 -21.97
N THR A 9 -5.95 5.69 -21.90
CA THR A 9 -5.25 5.25 -20.69
C THR A 9 -3.91 5.97 -20.59
N VAL A 10 -3.60 6.54 -19.43
CA VAL A 10 -2.35 7.30 -19.17
C VAL A 10 -1.71 6.92 -17.83
N GLY A 11 -2.04 5.73 -17.31
CA GLY A 11 -1.65 5.30 -15.97
C GLY A 11 -1.02 3.90 -15.91
N PRO A 12 -0.55 3.51 -14.71
CA PRO A 12 -0.63 4.27 -13.45
C PRO A 12 0.31 5.48 -13.40
N THR A 13 -0.20 6.64 -12.98
CA THR A 13 0.54 7.90 -12.92
C THR A 13 1.42 7.96 -11.68
N LEU A 14 2.37 7.04 -11.55
CA LEU A 14 3.33 7.00 -10.44
C LEU A 14 4.67 7.63 -10.85
N PRO A 15 5.53 8.05 -9.90
CA PRO A 15 6.89 8.48 -10.22
C PRO A 15 7.65 7.38 -10.96
N SER A 16 8.39 7.75 -12.00
CA SER A 16 9.03 6.81 -12.94
C SER A 16 9.97 5.81 -12.28
N PHE A 17 10.58 6.17 -11.13
CA PHE A 17 11.39 5.27 -10.32
C PHE A 17 10.67 3.96 -9.98
N TYR A 18 9.38 4.02 -9.62
CA TYR A 18 8.60 2.84 -9.23
C TYR A 18 8.11 2.03 -10.44
N LEU A 19 8.22 2.60 -11.64
CA LEU A 19 7.78 1.99 -12.90
C LEU A 19 8.94 1.38 -13.69
N ASN A 20 10.17 1.45 -13.16
CA ASN A 20 11.40 1.06 -13.86
C ASN A 20 11.51 1.77 -15.22
N ASP A 21 11.21 3.07 -15.24
CA ASP A 21 11.37 3.92 -16.42
C ASP A 21 12.53 4.90 -16.20
N ASP A 22 13.65 4.62 -16.88
CA ASP A 22 14.92 5.32 -16.69
C ASP A 22 15.03 6.62 -17.51
N ARG A 23 14.00 7.00 -18.28
CA ARG A 23 14.00 8.27 -19.04
C ARG A 23 14.09 9.51 -18.15
N LEU A 24 13.65 9.40 -16.90
CA LEU A 24 13.81 10.41 -15.87
C LEU A 24 14.35 9.75 -14.59
N PRO A 25 15.68 9.59 -14.46
CA PRO A 25 16.27 8.87 -13.35
C PRO A 25 16.04 9.61 -12.02
N SER A 26 15.88 8.85 -10.94
CA SER A 26 15.71 9.35 -9.56
C SER A 26 14.41 10.11 -9.25
N ASN A 27 13.39 10.05 -10.11
CA ASN A 27 12.08 10.62 -9.80
C ASN A 27 11.28 9.73 -8.86
N LYS A 28 11.48 9.92 -7.55
CA LYS A 28 10.73 9.26 -6.46
C LYS A 28 9.59 10.11 -5.89
N SER A 29 9.61 11.42 -6.16
CA SER A 29 8.72 12.39 -5.52
C SER A 29 7.42 12.53 -6.32
N TYR A 30 6.30 12.34 -5.63
CA TYR A 30 5.07 13.00 -6.04
C TYR A 30 5.20 14.47 -5.64
N GLY A 31 5.00 15.42 -6.55
CA GLY A 31 5.18 16.87 -6.32
C GLY A 31 4.31 17.49 -5.20
N PHE A 32 3.62 16.67 -4.40
CA PHE A 32 2.81 17.02 -3.26
C PHE A 32 3.17 16.10 -2.08
N ASN A 33 4.24 16.43 -1.36
CA ASN A 33 4.61 15.73 -0.13
C ASN A 33 4.15 16.56 1.08
N LEU A 34 3.00 16.18 1.67
CA LEU A 34 2.41 16.90 2.80
C LEU A 34 3.17 16.70 4.13
N PHE A 35 4.09 15.73 4.20
CA PHE A 35 4.77 15.34 5.43
C PHE A 35 6.25 14.99 5.10
N GLY A 36 7.19 15.49 5.90
CA GLY A 36 8.63 15.38 5.64
C GLY A 36 9.16 13.94 5.55
N SER A 37 10.27 13.76 4.84
CA SER A 37 10.89 12.46 4.50
C SER A 37 11.56 11.71 5.66
N ASP A 38 11.65 12.31 6.84
CA ASP A 38 12.32 11.71 8.00
C ASP A 38 11.38 10.75 8.74
N ALA A 39 10.86 9.76 8.03
CA ALA A 39 9.93 8.79 8.61
C ALA A 39 10.71 7.68 9.32
N PRO A 40 10.65 7.56 10.66
CA PRO A 40 11.38 6.53 11.43
C PRO A 40 11.02 5.09 11.04
N CYS A 41 9.95 4.91 10.26
CA CYS A 41 9.52 3.61 9.77
C CYS A 41 10.47 2.99 8.74
N MET A 42 11.22 3.78 7.96
CA MET A 42 12.17 3.22 6.99
C MET A 42 13.36 2.56 7.69
N ASP A 43 13.93 3.22 8.70
CA ASP A 43 15.01 2.64 9.52
C ASP A 43 14.55 1.38 10.27
N TRP A 44 13.27 1.31 10.64
CA TRP A 44 12.68 0.13 11.25
C TRP A 44 12.50 -1.01 10.23
N LEU A 45 12.11 -0.69 8.98
CA LEU A 45 11.93 -1.65 7.89
C LEU A 45 13.24 -2.31 7.47
N GLU A 46 14.35 -1.59 7.46
CA GLU A 46 15.65 -2.14 7.06
C GLU A 46 16.13 -3.29 7.95
N LYS A 47 15.62 -3.37 9.18
CA LYS A 47 15.91 -4.43 10.15
C LYS A 47 15.04 -5.67 9.98
N GLN A 48 14.04 -5.63 9.10
CA GLN A 48 13.06 -6.71 8.91
C GLN A 48 13.49 -7.64 7.77
N SER A 49 13.08 -8.92 7.86
CA SER A 49 13.33 -9.89 6.79
C SER A 49 12.44 -9.66 5.57
N ILE A 50 12.82 -10.23 4.43
CA ILE A 50 12.10 -10.07 3.15
C ILE A 50 10.67 -10.60 3.27
N SER A 51 9.70 -9.85 2.73
CA SER A 51 8.26 -10.20 2.73
C SER A 51 7.71 -10.61 4.11
N SER A 52 8.13 -9.95 5.20
CA SER A 52 7.78 -10.29 6.59
C SER A 52 6.85 -9.29 7.28
N VAL A 53 6.68 -8.10 6.70
CA VAL A 53 5.97 -6.98 7.32
C VAL A 53 4.62 -6.74 6.67
N VAL A 54 3.60 -6.53 7.51
CA VAL A 54 2.26 -6.11 7.07
C VAL A 54 2.14 -4.59 7.16
N LEU A 55 1.85 -3.92 6.04
CA LEU A 55 1.42 -2.52 6.06
C LEU A 55 -0.09 -2.44 6.29
N VAL A 56 -0.49 -1.70 7.32
CA VAL A 56 -1.89 -1.41 7.64
C VAL A 56 -2.13 0.09 7.51
N SER A 57 -2.96 0.45 6.53
CA SER A 57 -3.41 1.83 6.30
C SER A 57 -4.86 1.79 5.80
N TYR A 58 -5.68 2.74 6.26
CA TYR A 58 -7.07 2.92 5.84
C TYR A 58 -7.30 4.29 5.16
N GLY A 59 -6.20 4.88 4.66
CA GLY A 59 -6.19 6.12 3.89
C GLY A 59 -6.33 7.38 4.74
N THR A 60 -6.63 8.49 4.07
CA THR A 60 -6.72 9.82 4.71
C THR A 60 -8.15 10.25 5.03
N PHE A 61 -9.16 9.58 4.47
CA PHE A 61 -10.57 10.02 4.53
C PHE A 61 -11.44 9.18 5.48
N SER A 62 -11.21 7.87 5.56
CA SER A 62 -12.05 6.95 6.35
C SER A 62 -11.79 7.13 7.84
N ASN A 63 -12.82 7.37 8.64
CA ASN A 63 -12.72 7.46 10.11
C ASN A 63 -13.16 6.14 10.76
N TYR A 64 -12.41 5.68 11.75
CA TYR A 64 -12.75 4.51 12.55
C TYR A 64 -13.14 4.96 13.96
N ASP A 65 -14.14 4.31 14.56
CA ASP A 65 -14.42 4.50 15.99
C ASP A 65 -13.38 3.74 16.86
N ALA A 66 -13.40 3.98 18.18
CA ALA A 66 -12.46 3.36 19.10
C ALA A 66 -12.59 1.83 19.12
N ALA A 67 -13.81 1.28 19.03
CA ALA A 67 -14.04 -0.16 19.04
C ALA A 67 -13.51 -0.82 17.76
N GLN A 68 -13.66 -0.17 16.60
CA GLN A 68 -13.12 -0.66 15.33
C GLN A 68 -11.59 -0.63 15.31
N LEU A 69 -10.97 0.42 15.87
CA LEU A 69 -9.51 0.48 16.01
C LEU A 69 -8.99 -0.58 16.98
N GLU A 70 -9.72 -0.86 18.07
CA GLU A 70 -9.41 -1.95 18.98
C GLU A 70 -9.45 -3.31 18.30
N GLU A 71 -10.53 -3.62 17.57
CA GLU A 71 -10.64 -4.90 16.85
C GLU A 71 -9.57 -5.03 15.77
N LEU A 72 -9.27 -3.94 15.05
CA LEU A 72 -8.21 -3.91 14.04
C LEU A 72 -6.84 -4.15 14.69
N GLY A 73 -6.47 -3.36 15.68
CA GLY A 73 -5.18 -3.45 16.36
C GLY A 73 -4.96 -4.79 17.05
N ASN A 74 -5.99 -5.32 17.72
CA ASN A 74 -5.92 -6.64 18.33
C ASN A 74 -5.74 -7.74 17.29
N GLY A 75 -6.47 -7.70 16.17
CA GLY A 75 -6.31 -8.68 15.08
C GLY A 75 -4.92 -8.64 14.46
N ILE A 76 -4.34 -7.45 14.29
CA ILE A 76 -2.98 -7.29 13.78
C ILE A 76 -1.97 -7.88 14.78
N CYS A 77 -2.07 -7.52 16.06
CA CYS A 77 -1.17 -8.05 17.08
C CYS A 77 -1.25 -9.58 17.22
N ASN A 78 -2.46 -10.13 17.20
CA ASN A 78 -2.70 -11.57 17.34
C ASN A 78 -2.18 -12.38 16.14
N SER A 79 -2.02 -11.75 14.97
CA SER A 79 -1.39 -12.39 13.81
C SER A 79 0.06 -12.82 14.07
N GLY A 80 0.72 -12.20 15.05
CA GLY A 80 2.14 -12.46 15.37
C GLY A 80 3.12 -11.95 14.31
N LYS A 81 2.65 -11.25 13.28
CA LYS A 81 3.49 -10.70 12.20
C LYS A 81 4.09 -9.36 12.59
N SER A 82 5.23 -9.04 11.99
CA SER A 82 5.76 -7.69 12.02
C SER A 82 4.83 -6.77 11.25
N PHE A 83 4.56 -5.56 11.75
CA PHE A 83 3.65 -4.64 11.05
C PHE A 83 4.01 -3.16 11.21
N ILE A 84 3.59 -2.37 10.22
CA ILE A 84 3.49 -0.91 10.31
C ILE A 84 2.01 -0.56 10.28
N TRP A 85 1.53 0.12 11.32
CA TRP A 85 0.15 0.59 11.37
C TRP A 85 0.12 2.11 11.30
N VAL A 86 -0.42 2.62 10.19
CA VAL A 86 -0.63 4.05 9.99
C VAL A 86 -1.91 4.47 10.71
N VAL A 87 -1.77 5.19 11.82
CA VAL A 87 -2.87 5.75 12.61
C VAL A 87 -2.73 7.25 12.65
N ARG A 88 -3.60 7.96 11.94
CA ARG A 88 -3.52 9.41 11.78
C ARG A 88 -3.50 10.13 13.12
N SER A 89 -2.79 11.26 13.20
CA SER A 89 -2.65 12.03 14.45
C SER A 89 -4.01 12.42 15.06
N ASN A 90 -5.02 12.71 14.22
CA ASN A 90 -6.36 13.04 14.67
C ASN A 90 -7.19 11.83 15.18
N GLU A 91 -6.70 10.60 15.04
CA GLU A 91 -7.34 9.38 15.53
C GLU A 91 -6.52 8.66 16.60
N ALA A 92 -5.26 9.03 16.77
CA ALA A 92 -4.37 8.47 17.78
C ALA A 92 -5.00 8.49 19.20
N HIS A 93 -5.78 9.50 19.53
CA HIS A 93 -6.46 9.62 20.84
C HIS A 93 -7.51 8.52 21.11
N LYS A 94 -7.94 7.79 20.08
CA LYS A 94 -8.93 6.71 20.19
C LYS A 94 -8.32 5.36 20.57
N LEU A 95 -6.99 5.23 20.49
CA LEU A 95 -6.28 4.00 20.84
C LEU A 95 -6.10 3.92 22.36
N SER A 96 -6.42 2.78 22.97
CA SER A 96 -6.08 2.54 24.36
C SER A 96 -4.57 2.40 24.57
N GLU A 97 -4.10 2.75 25.76
CA GLU A 97 -2.69 2.55 26.17
C GLU A 97 -2.31 1.06 26.21
N GLU A 98 -3.27 0.19 26.51
CA GLU A 98 -3.08 -1.26 26.49
C GLU A 98 -2.78 -1.77 25.08
N LEU A 99 -3.55 -1.31 24.09
CA LEU A 99 -3.33 -1.67 22.70
C LEU A 99 -2.00 -1.12 22.17
N ARG A 100 -1.64 0.13 22.52
CA ARG A 100 -0.35 0.72 22.14
C ARG A 100 0.82 -0.15 22.61
N LYS A 101 0.84 -0.51 23.89
CA LYS A 101 1.85 -1.40 24.47
C LYS A 101 1.86 -2.79 23.85
N LYS A 102 0.69 -3.30 23.46
CA LYS A 102 0.57 -4.58 22.76
C LYS A 102 1.22 -4.51 21.38
N CYS A 103 0.96 -3.43 20.62
CA CYS A 103 1.52 -3.21 19.30
C CYS A 103 3.04 -3.01 19.30
N GLU A 104 3.61 -2.39 20.33
CA GLU A 104 5.05 -2.12 20.44
C GLU A 104 5.93 -3.39 20.44
N LYS A 105 5.35 -4.57 20.75
CA LYS A 105 6.09 -5.83 20.80
C LYS A 105 6.60 -6.28 19.43
N ASN A 106 5.81 -6.05 18.39
CA ASN A 106 6.05 -6.58 17.04
C ASN A 106 5.68 -5.60 15.93
N GLY A 107 5.33 -4.37 16.25
CA GLY A 107 4.90 -3.41 15.25
C GLY A 107 5.30 -1.98 15.56
N LEU A 108 5.15 -1.15 14.54
CA LEU A 108 5.40 0.28 14.61
C LEU A 108 4.12 1.03 14.26
N ILE A 109 3.62 1.85 15.18
CA ILE A 109 2.51 2.77 14.92
C ILE A 109 3.09 4.11 14.48
N VAL A 110 2.65 4.61 13.32
CA VAL A 110 3.08 5.91 12.79
C VAL A 110 1.88 6.75 12.39
N SER A 111 1.99 8.08 12.47
CA SER A 111 0.94 8.99 12.00
C SER A 111 0.89 9.13 10.49
N TRP A 112 2.03 8.87 9.84
CA TRP A 112 2.22 8.94 8.40
C TRP A 112 3.41 8.05 8.00
N CYS A 113 3.43 7.60 6.75
CA CYS A 113 4.58 6.94 6.15
C CYS A 113 4.72 7.30 4.66
N PRO A 114 5.94 7.27 4.09
CA PRO A 114 6.16 7.42 2.65
C PRO A 114 5.65 6.16 1.94
N GLN A 115 4.33 6.08 1.73
CA GLN A 115 3.63 4.83 1.38
C GLN A 115 4.21 4.14 0.14
N LEU A 116 4.65 4.89 -0.87
CA LEU A 116 5.29 4.31 -2.07
C LEU A 116 6.64 3.66 -1.75
N GLU A 117 7.46 4.30 -0.91
CA GLU A 117 8.76 3.76 -0.48
C GLU A 117 8.57 2.52 0.40
N VAL A 118 7.61 2.58 1.33
CA VAL A 118 7.23 1.47 2.20
C VAL A 118 6.73 0.27 1.37
N LEU A 119 5.86 0.49 0.39
CA LEU A 119 5.36 -0.58 -0.50
C LEU A 119 6.45 -1.16 -1.42
N ALA A 120 7.43 -0.35 -1.80
CA ALA A 120 8.57 -0.78 -2.62
C ALA A 120 9.69 -1.45 -1.81
N HIS A 121 9.66 -1.37 -0.47
CA HIS A 121 10.72 -1.92 0.38
C HIS A 121 10.63 -3.46 0.45
N LYS A 122 11.77 -4.16 0.37
CA LYS A 122 11.89 -5.64 0.35
C LYS A 122 11.12 -6.39 1.44
N ALA A 123 10.97 -5.77 2.62
CA ALA A 123 10.24 -6.37 3.75
C ALA A 123 8.72 -6.42 3.53
N ILE A 124 8.19 -5.64 2.58
CA ILE A 124 6.78 -5.56 2.20
C ILE A 124 6.57 -6.03 0.76
N GLU A 125 7.54 -5.73 -0.13
CA GLU A 125 7.47 -5.93 -1.59
C GLU A 125 6.96 -7.33 -1.95
N SER A 126 5.66 -7.34 -2.20
CA SER A 126 4.85 -8.38 -2.80
C SER A 126 3.76 -7.53 -3.45
N ALA A 127 3.84 -7.24 -4.76
CA ALA A 127 2.85 -6.40 -5.44
C ALA A 127 1.42 -6.95 -5.21
N TRP A 128 0.30 -6.24 -5.45
CA TRP A 128 -1.06 -6.80 -5.16
C TRP A 128 -1.97 -7.06 -6.38
N GLY A 129 -2.81 -8.08 -6.19
CA GLY A 129 -3.68 -8.82 -7.11
C GLY A 129 -4.16 -10.11 -6.41
N MET A 130 -4.12 -10.07 -5.07
CA MET A 130 -3.28 -10.96 -4.24
C MET A 130 -3.65 -10.85 -2.74
N GLY A 131 -4.92 -10.71 -2.42
CA GLY A 131 -5.34 -10.39 -1.06
C GLY A 131 -6.65 -11.03 -0.70
N VAL A 132 -6.88 -11.16 0.60
CA VAL A 132 -8.12 -11.67 1.16
C VAL A 132 -8.96 -10.48 1.61
N ARG A 133 -10.26 -10.53 1.34
CA ARG A 133 -11.20 -9.54 1.87
C ARG A 133 -11.63 -9.94 3.27
N VAL A 134 -11.41 -9.05 4.23
CA VAL A 134 -11.94 -9.18 5.59
C VAL A 134 -13.47 -9.21 5.53
N ARG A 135 -14.06 -10.26 6.11
CA ARG A 135 -15.51 -10.38 6.24
C ARG A 135 -16.00 -9.67 7.51
N LYS A 136 -17.03 -8.85 7.37
CA LYS A 136 -17.70 -8.23 8.51
C LYS A 136 -18.69 -9.22 9.11
N SER A 137 -19.00 -9.08 10.40
CA SER A 137 -20.12 -9.82 11.01
C SER A 137 -21.45 -9.44 10.36
N GLU A 138 -22.52 -10.18 10.67
CA GLU A 138 -23.89 -9.86 10.23
C GLU A 138 -24.31 -8.43 10.61
N SER A 139 -23.82 -7.92 11.75
CA SER A 139 -24.00 -6.54 12.21
C SER A 139 -23.14 -5.49 11.47
N GLY A 140 -22.33 -5.90 10.50
CA GLY A 140 -21.39 -5.03 9.79
C GLY A 140 -20.13 -4.65 10.59
N SER A 141 -19.91 -5.26 11.75
CA SER A 141 -18.79 -4.96 12.64
C SER A 141 -17.51 -5.71 12.22
N LEU A 142 -16.36 -5.06 12.41
CA LEU A 142 -15.04 -5.67 12.22
C LEU A 142 -14.72 -6.53 13.45
N ARG A 143 -14.12 -7.71 13.23
CA ARG A 143 -13.68 -8.61 14.31
C ARG A 143 -12.19 -8.90 14.18
N SER A 144 -11.47 -8.80 15.29
CA SER A 144 -10.05 -9.08 15.43
C SER A 144 -9.68 -10.47 14.89
N ALA A 145 -10.48 -11.49 15.19
CA ALA A 145 -10.26 -12.84 14.69
C ALA A 145 -10.27 -12.94 13.14
N GLU A 146 -11.14 -12.18 12.46
CA GLU A 146 -11.16 -12.17 11.00
C GLU A 146 -9.98 -11.39 10.42
N VAL A 147 -9.57 -10.29 11.06
CA VAL A 147 -8.36 -9.55 10.69
C VAL A 147 -7.14 -10.46 10.79
N GLU A 148 -6.97 -11.15 11.92
CA GLU A 148 -5.92 -12.13 12.15
C GLU A 148 -5.93 -13.22 11.07
N ARG A 149 -7.09 -13.82 10.81
CA ARG A 149 -7.24 -14.88 9.79
C ARG A 149 -6.80 -14.39 8.40
N CYS A 150 -7.22 -13.19 8.01
CA CYS A 150 -6.84 -12.63 6.70
C CYS A 150 -5.35 -12.38 6.59
N ILE A 151 -4.72 -11.84 7.64
CA ILE A 151 -3.27 -11.61 7.67
C ILE A 151 -2.54 -12.94 7.55
N ARG A 152 -2.92 -13.95 8.34
CA ARG A 152 -2.28 -15.27 8.30
C ARG A 152 -2.46 -15.96 6.96
N GLU A 153 -3.64 -15.88 6.35
CA GLU A 153 -3.88 -16.46 5.01
C GLU A 153 -2.98 -15.83 3.93
N VAL A 154 -2.82 -14.51 3.95
CA VAL A 154 -1.98 -13.82 2.96
C VAL A 154 -0.50 -14.11 3.17
N MET A 155 -0.04 -14.15 4.43
CA MET A 155 1.38 -14.26 4.77
C MET A 155 1.88 -15.72 4.82
N ASP A 156 1.05 -16.64 5.33
CA ASP A 156 1.44 -18.03 5.60
C ASP A 156 0.53 -19.07 4.95
N GLY A 157 -0.61 -18.67 4.41
CA GLY A 157 -1.62 -19.59 3.86
C GLY A 157 -1.13 -20.33 2.62
N GLU A 158 -1.84 -21.41 2.26
CA GLU A 158 -1.51 -22.25 1.11
C GLU A 158 -1.49 -21.47 -0.20
N ARG A 159 -2.29 -20.40 -0.28
CA ARG A 159 -2.44 -19.55 -1.46
C ARG A 159 -1.45 -18.38 -1.50
N LYS A 160 -0.53 -18.26 -0.54
CA LYS A 160 0.43 -17.13 -0.48
C LYS A 160 1.24 -16.94 -1.76
N ASP A 161 1.61 -18.03 -2.43
CA ASP A 161 2.40 -17.98 -3.67
C ASP A 161 1.52 -17.63 -4.88
N ASP A 162 0.26 -18.04 -4.86
CA ASP A 162 -0.75 -17.65 -5.87
C ASP A 162 -1.08 -16.18 -5.77
N TYR A 163 -1.15 -15.67 -4.55
CA TYR A 163 -1.10 -14.25 -4.28
C TYR A 163 0.18 -13.75 -4.92
N LYS A 164 1.38 -13.95 -4.35
CA LYS A 164 2.64 -13.36 -4.84
C LYS A 164 2.81 -13.32 -6.37
N ARG A 165 2.53 -14.42 -7.07
CA ARG A 165 2.62 -14.51 -8.53
C ARG A 165 1.67 -13.56 -9.27
N ASN A 166 0.42 -13.46 -8.83
CA ASN A 166 -0.61 -12.70 -9.54
C ASN A 166 -0.31 -11.22 -9.62
N ALA A 167 0.28 -10.60 -8.60
CA ALA A 167 0.66 -9.22 -8.76
C ALA A 167 2.05 -8.99 -9.30
N MET A 168 2.99 -9.92 -9.17
CA MET A 168 4.21 -9.78 -9.95
C MET A 168 3.84 -9.63 -11.44
N LYS A 169 2.85 -10.40 -11.89
CA LYS A 169 2.24 -10.23 -13.21
C LYS A 169 1.59 -8.85 -13.43
N TRP A 170 0.77 -8.34 -12.51
CA TRP A 170 0.13 -7.03 -12.67
C TRP A 170 1.10 -5.85 -12.57
N MET A 171 2.06 -5.92 -11.66
CA MET A 171 3.15 -4.96 -11.53
C MET A 171 3.94 -4.89 -12.84
N GLN A 172 4.31 -6.04 -13.40
CA GLN A 172 5.02 -6.09 -14.67
C GLN A 172 4.23 -5.42 -15.80
N LYS A 173 2.92 -5.72 -15.91
CA LYS A 173 2.03 -5.05 -16.87
C LYS A 173 1.91 -3.55 -16.66
N ALA A 174 1.87 -3.10 -15.40
CA ALA A 174 1.81 -1.68 -15.07
C ALA A 174 3.09 -0.95 -15.47
N LYS A 175 4.26 -1.58 -15.27
CA LYS A 175 5.56 -1.08 -15.74
C LYS A 175 5.60 -1.00 -17.26
N GLU A 176 5.27 -2.09 -17.95
CA GLU A 176 5.23 -2.17 -19.42
C GLU A 176 4.29 -1.13 -20.06
N ALA A 177 3.17 -0.81 -19.41
CA ALA A 177 2.22 0.18 -19.92
C ALA A 177 2.81 1.61 -19.93
N MET A 178 3.68 1.92 -18.97
CA MET A 178 4.24 3.26 -18.74
C MET A 178 5.66 3.45 -19.32
N GLN A 179 6.40 2.37 -19.54
CA GLN A 179 7.70 2.39 -20.22
C GLN A 179 7.57 2.85 -21.68
N GLU A 180 8.69 3.24 -22.28
CA GLU A 180 8.74 3.72 -23.66
C GLU A 180 8.08 2.75 -24.65
N GLY A 181 7.12 3.27 -25.44
CA GLY A 181 6.34 2.47 -26.39
C GLY A 181 5.19 1.67 -25.76
N GLY A 182 5.01 1.76 -24.44
CA GLY A 182 3.89 1.22 -23.69
C GLY A 182 2.55 1.82 -24.09
N SER A 183 1.46 1.17 -23.68
CA SER A 183 0.10 1.60 -24.06
C SER A 183 -0.29 2.96 -23.47
N SER A 184 0.07 3.24 -22.22
CA SER A 184 -0.17 4.53 -21.58
C SER A 184 0.84 5.58 -22.05
N ASP A 185 2.10 5.20 -22.22
CA ASP A 185 3.16 6.06 -22.77
C ASP A 185 2.80 6.66 -24.12
N LYS A 186 2.33 5.82 -25.07
CA LYS A 186 1.90 6.27 -26.40
C LYS A 186 0.83 7.36 -26.35
N HIS A 187 -0.16 7.24 -25.47
CA HIS A 187 -1.20 8.25 -25.33
C HIS A 187 -0.69 9.54 -24.68
N ILE A 188 0.27 9.46 -23.76
CA ILE A 188 0.92 10.63 -23.16
C ILE A 188 1.74 11.38 -24.23
N VAL A 189 2.52 10.67 -25.03
CA VAL A 189 3.31 11.25 -26.13
C VAL A 189 2.41 11.88 -27.20
N GLU A 190 1.34 11.18 -27.61
CA GLU A 190 0.34 11.72 -28.56
C GLU A 190 -0.28 13.03 -28.04
N PHE A 191 -0.64 13.07 -26.75
CA PHE A 191 -1.17 14.26 -26.11
C PHE A 191 -0.13 15.39 -26.09
N ALA A 192 1.09 15.13 -25.62
CA ALA A 192 2.14 16.15 -25.56
C ALA A 192 2.47 16.76 -26.93
N ALA A 193 2.60 15.92 -27.97
CA ALA A 193 2.87 16.36 -29.34
C ALA A 193 1.78 17.28 -29.89
N LYS A 194 0.50 16.95 -29.63
CA LYS A 194 -0.64 17.75 -30.05
C LYS A 194 -0.60 19.19 -29.51
N TYR A 195 -0.06 19.40 -28.31
CA TYR A 195 -0.04 20.70 -27.63
C TYR A 195 1.34 21.39 -27.63
N SER A 196 2.39 20.71 -28.08
CA SER A 196 3.73 21.31 -28.24
C SER A 196 3.89 22.09 -29.55
N SER A 197 2.88 22.06 -30.41
CA SER A 197 2.85 22.70 -31.74
C SER A 197 2.02 24.00 -31.77
N ILE A 198 1.64 24.52 -30.60
CA ILE A 198 0.92 25.78 -30.38
C ILE A 198 1.90 26.78 -29.76
#